data_AF-A0A6P4CAL7-F1
#
_entry.id   AF-A0A6P4CAL7-F1
#
_cell.length_a   1.000
_cell.length_b   1.000
_cell.length_c   1.000
_cell.angle_alpha   90.00
_cell.angle_beta   90.00
_cell.angle_gamma   90.00
#
_symmetry.space_group_name_H-M   'P 1'
#
loop_
_entity.id
_entity.type
_entity.pdbx_description
1 polymer ?
#
loop_
_entity_poly.entity_id
_entity_poly.type
_entity_poly.pdbx_seq_one_letter_code
_entity_poly.pdbx_strand_id
1 'polypeptide(L)'
;MPLPAEQAVPLANPVASGEAEAGPSHVAHFPYDEAEVIGGDSVLSIRKRLLARNQNPFPSAEELRIAHVDAQDWFEVKADIAMEMSAHDPTGDWLNRGAQALDNPRTKTGEDSLENLFIIRDKLRQRDWETIKNLQEKMVFRRG
;
A
#
# COMPACT_ATOMS: atom_id res chain seq x y z
N MET A 1 25.07 -69.81 26.09
CA MET A 1 24.14 -69.77 24.93
C MET A 1 22.89 -70.54 25.33
N PRO A 2 21.65 -70.02 25.18
CA PRO A 2 21.20 -69.04 24.18
C PRO A 2 20.45 -67.79 24.73
N LEU A 3 20.26 -66.80 23.87
CA LEU A 3 19.13 -65.83 23.82
C LEU A 3 18.20 -66.30 22.67
N PRO A 4 16.88 -66.00 22.66
CA PRO A 4 16.36 -64.69 22.17
C PRO A 4 15.09 -64.20 22.91
N ALA A 5 15.02 -62.93 23.35
CA ALA A 5 14.45 -61.76 22.65
C ALA A 5 12.91 -61.71 22.63
N GLU A 6 12.33 -60.86 23.48
CA GLU A 6 10.99 -60.26 23.30
C GLU A 6 11.09 -58.81 23.80
N GLN A 7 11.49 -57.91 22.89
CA GLN A 7 10.61 -56.89 22.32
C GLN A 7 9.95 -56.00 23.39
N ALA A 8 10.64 -54.92 23.73
CA ALA A 8 10.00 -53.73 24.29
C ALA A 8 9.05 -53.16 23.24
N VAL A 9 7.76 -53.39 23.41
CA VAL A 9 6.71 -52.78 22.58
C VAL A 9 6.69 -51.26 22.81
N PRO A 10 6.57 -50.45 21.74
CA PRO A 10 6.61 -48.99 21.85
C PRO A 10 5.35 -48.48 22.53
N LEU A 11 5.54 -47.53 23.46
CA LEU A 11 4.50 -46.77 24.13
C LEU A 11 3.58 -46.16 23.07
N ALA A 12 2.29 -46.46 23.18
CA ALA A 12 1.24 -45.98 22.29
C ALA A 12 1.35 -44.46 22.11
N ASN A 13 1.56 -44.00 20.87
CA ASN A 13 1.38 -42.61 20.50
C ASN A 13 -0.08 -42.24 20.77
N PRO A 14 -0.39 -41.28 21.65
CA PRO A 14 -1.71 -40.68 21.64
C PRO A 14 -1.85 -39.94 20.31
N VAL A 15 -2.89 -40.28 19.54
CA VAL A 15 -3.33 -39.49 18.40
C VAL A 15 -3.69 -38.11 18.95
N ALA A 16 -2.80 -37.13 18.76
CA ALA A 16 -3.12 -35.75 19.04
C ALA A 16 -4.34 -35.40 18.19
N SER A 17 -5.46 -35.15 18.85
CA SER A 17 -6.64 -34.55 18.25
C SER A 17 -6.18 -33.28 17.56
N GLY A 18 -6.32 -33.27 16.23
CA GLY A 18 -5.95 -32.14 15.41
C GLY A 18 -6.82 -30.94 15.74
N GLU A 19 -6.24 -30.01 16.47
CA GLU A 19 -6.38 -28.58 16.23
C GLU A 19 -4.95 -28.09 16.05
N ALA A 20 -4.50 -28.07 14.79
CA ALA A 20 -3.48 -27.13 14.42
C ALA A 20 -4.11 -25.76 14.64
N GLU A 21 -3.95 -25.21 15.85
CA GLU A 21 -4.15 -23.80 16.13
C GLU A 21 -3.47 -23.05 15.00
N ALA A 22 -4.27 -22.51 14.08
CA ALA A 22 -3.77 -21.60 13.07
C ALA A 22 -3.16 -20.44 13.87
N GLY A 23 -1.83 -20.44 13.98
CA GLY A 23 -1.10 -19.38 14.67
C GLY A 23 -1.59 -18.02 14.16
N PRO A 24 -1.52 -16.96 14.99
CA PRO A 24 -2.18 -15.68 14.74
C PRO A 24 -2.11 -15.33 13.26
N SER A 25 -3.29 -15.19 12.65
CA SER A 25 -3.41 -14.84 11.23
C SER A 25 -2.54 -13.61 10.98
N HIS A 26 -1.42 -13.79 10.28
CA HIS A 26 -0.47 -12.71 9.97
C HIS A 26 -1.03 -11.79 8.87
N VAL A 27 -2.33 -11.51 8.89
CA VAL A 27 -2.93 -10.48 8.05
C VAL A 27 -2.46 -9.16 8.63
N ALA A 28 -1.36 -8.64 8.10
CA ALA A 28 -0.95 -7.28 8.36
C ALA A 28 -2.11 -6.38 7.92
N HIS A 29 -2.76 -5.74 8.89
CA HIS A 29 -3.79 -4.76 8.61
C HIS A 29 -3.13 -3.55 7.94
N PHE A 30 -3.79 -3.01 6.92
CA PHE A 30 -3.39 -1.75 6.31
C PHE A 30 -3.29 -0.68 7.41
N PRO A 31 -2.17 0.08 7.49
CA PRO A 31 -1.83 0.84 8.69
C PRO A 31 -2.60 2.16 8.84
N TYR A 32 -3.32 2.60 7.81
CA TYR A 32 -4.04 3.88 7.79
C TYR A 32 -5.56 3.67 7.83
N ASP A 33 -6.27 4.61 8.44
CA ASP A 33 -7.74 4.67 8.33
C ASP A 33 -8.15 5.06 6.90
N GLU A 34 -9.26 4.53 6.40
CA GLU A 34 -9.67 4.78 5.01
C GLU A 34 -9.95 6.26 4.71
N ALA A 35 -10.40 7.02 5.72
CA ALA A 35 -10.72 8.43 5.61
C ALA A 35 -9.56 9.35 6.06
N GLU A 36 -8.46 8.78 6.55
CA GLU A 36 -7.26 9.55 6.91
C GLU A 36 -6.72 10.27 5.68
N VAL A 37 -6.42 11.56 5.86
CA VAL A 37 -5.95 12.41 4.76
C VAL A 37 -4.46 12.70 4.92
N ILE A 38 -3.66 12.23 3.97
CA ILE A 38 -2.23 12.51 3.87
C ILE A 38 -1.93 12.99 2.45
N GLY A 39 -1.21 14.10 2.33
CA GLY A 39 -0.89 14.71 1.05
C GLY A 39 -2.11 15.24 0.29
N GLY A 40 -3.26 15.38 0.96
CA GLY A 40 -4.53 15.77 0.35
C GLY A 40 -5.34 14.62 -0.27
N ASP A 41 -4.90 13.37 -0.09
CA ASP A 41 -5.63 12.17 -0.49
C ASP A 41 -5.92 11.26 0.69
N SER A 42 -6.80 10.28 0.46
CA SER A 42 -7.17 9.19 1.37
C SER A 42 -7.43 7.94 0.53
N VAL A 43 -7.51 6.77 1.18
CA VAL A 43 -7.96 5.54 0.50
C VAL A 43 -9.34 5.75 -0.14
N LEU A 44 -10.26 6.42 0.57
CA LEU A 44 -11.60 6.72 0.05
C LEU A 44 -11.58 7.63 -1.20
N SER A 45 -10.71 8.65 -1.24
CA SER A 45 -10.65 9.57 -2.39
C SER A 45 -10.08 8.88 -3.63
N ILE A 46 -9.00 8.11 -3.46
CA ILE A 46 -8.39 7.33 -4.55
C ILE A 46 -9.37 6.28 -5.06
N ARG A 47 -10.01 5.52 -4.16
CA ARG A 47 -11.03 4.52 -4.52
C ARG A 47 -12.16 5.12 -5.36
N LYS A 48 -12.66 6.30 -4.98
CA LYS A 48 -13.69 7.02 -5.74
C LYS A 48 -13.22 7.35 -7.16
N ARG A 49 -11.98 7.85 -7.32
CA ARG A 49 -11.41 8.14 -8.65
C ARG A 49 -11.22 6.87 -9.48
N LEU A 50 -10.75 5.78 -8.87
CA LEU A 50 -10.60 4.49 -9.53
C LEU A 50 -11.94 3.94 -10.01
N LEU A 51 -13.00 4.03 -9.21
CA LEU A 51 -14.35 3.59 -9.62
C LEU A 51 -14.96 4.47 -10.71
N ALA A 52 -14.71 5.79 -10.66
CA ALA A 52 -15.18 6.72 -11.70
C ALA A 52 -14.64 6.39 -13.10
N ARG A 53 -13.48 5.72 -13.20
CA ARG A 53 -12.86 5.32 -14.48
C ARG A 53 -13.76 4.43 -15.34
N ASN A 54 -14.55 3.58 -14.69
CA ASN A 54 -15.38 2.58 -15.36
C ASN A 54 -16.72 3.17 -15.84
N GLN A 55 -17.05 4.42 -15.47
CA GLN A 55 -18.34 5.09 -15.72
C GLN A 55 -19.55 4.23 -15.32
N ASN A 56 -19.33 3.24 -14.45
CA ASN A 56 -20.37 2.35 -13.96
C ASN A 56 -20.93 2.94 -12.66
N PRO A 57 -22.19 3.39 -12.64
CA PRO A 57 -22.82 3.92 -11.44
C PRO A 57 -23.08 2.84 -10.37
N PHE A 58 -23.04 1.55 -10.74
CA PHE A 58 -23.30 0.41 -9.86
C PHE A 58 -22.18 -0.64 -9.95
N PRO A 59 -21.01 -0.37 -9.36
CA PRO A 59 -19.92 -1.34 -9.34
C PRO A 59 -20.33 -2.59 -8.56
N SER A 60 -19.93 -3.74 -9.09
CA SER A 60 -20.07 -5.04 -8.42
C SER A 60 -19.26 -5.10 -7.13
N ALA A 61 -19.58 -6.06 -6.26
CA ALA A 61 -18.81 -6.29 -5.04
C ALA A 61 -17.32 -6.55 -5.32
N GLU A 62 -17.02 -7.25 -6.42
CA GLU A 62 -15.64 -7.53 -6.83
C GLU A 62 -14.91 -6.27 -7.32
N GLU A 63 -15.56 -5.44 -8.13
CA GLU A 63 -14.99 -4.14 -8.53
C GLU A 63 -14.75 -3.23 -7.33
N LEU A 64 -15.68 -3.22 -6.37
CA LEU A 64 -15.54 -2.46 -5.13
C LEU A 64 -14.37 -2.94 -4.27
N ARG A 65 -14.11 -4.25 -4.25
CA ARG A 65 -13.00 -4.88 -3.52
C ARG A 65 -11.67 -4.60 -4.21
N ILE A 66 -11.58 -4.81 -5.52
CA ILE A 66 -10.36 -4.52 -6.31
C ILE A 66 -9.99 -3.04 -6.18
N ALA A 67 -10.94 -2.13 -6.39
CA ALA A 67 -10.66 -0.70 -6.30
C ALA A 67 -10.25 -0.26 -4.88
N HIS A 68 -10.67 -1.00 -3.84
CA HIS A 68 -10.24 -0.73 -2.48
C HIS A 68 -8.79 -1.18 -2.23
N VAL A 69 -8.41 -2.38 -2.67
CA VAL A 69 -7.02 -2.87 -2.58
C VAL A 69 -6.09 -1.98 -3.40
N ASP A 70 -6.46 -1.66 -4.64
CA ASP A 70 -5.71 -0.71 -5.47
C ASP A 70 -5.58 0.64 -4.76
N ALA A 71 -6.65 1.16 -4.15
CA ALA A 71 -6.57 2.44 -3.45
C ALA A 71 -5.62 2.43 -2.24
N GLN A 72 -5.52 1.30 -1.53
CA GLN A 72 -4.58 1.12 -0.43
C GLN A 72 -3.13 1.18 -0.92
N ASP A 73 -2.80 0.42 -1.98
CA ASP A 73 -1.46 0.39 -2.56
C ASP A 73 -1.02 1.78 -3.05
N TRP A 74 -1.91 2.50 -3.74
CA TRP A 74 -1.62 3.86 -4.20
C TRP A 74 -1.50 4.85 -3.02
N PHE A 75 -2.36 4.73 -2.02
CA PHE A 75 -2.34 5.64 -0.86
C PHE A 75 -1.03 5.51 -0.09
N GLU A 76 -0.59 4.29 0.21
CA GLU A 76 0.62 4.03 0.98
C GLU A 76 1.84 4.67 0.31
N VAL A 77 2.02 4.45 -1.00
CA VAL A 77 3.18 4.99 -1.72
C VAL A 77 3.09 6.52 -1.87
N LYS A 78 1.89 7.08 -2.12
CA LYS A 78 1.72 8.53 -2.19
C LYS A 78 1.97 9.21 -0.83
N ALA A 79 1.50 8.61 0.26
CA ALA A 79 1.72 9.10 1.63
C ALA A 79 3.21 9.08 1.98
N ASP A 80 3.90 7.97 1.71
CA ASP A 80 5.35 7.83 1.87
C ASP A 80 6.12 8.94 1.16
N ILE A 81 5.82 9.18 -0.12
CA ILE A 81 6.49 10.23 -0.91
C ILE A 81 6.20 11.62 -0.33
N ALA A 82 4.95 11.90 0.06
CA ALA A 82 4.57 13.18 0.63
C ALA A 82 5.28 13.45 1.96
N MET A 83 5.36 12.44 2.84
CA MET A 83 6.07 12.54 4.11
C MET A 83 7.57 12.76 3.89
N GLU A 84 8.21 11.99 3.01
CA GLU A 84 9.64 12.14 2.70
C GLU A 84 9.92 13.52 2.07
N MET A 85 9.11 13.97 1.11
CA MET A 85 9.26 15.31 0.53
C MET A 85 9.04 16.43 1.55
N SER A 86 8.19 16.25 2.56
CA SER A 86 8.03 17.25 3.62
C SER A 86 9.32 17.50 4.41
N ALA A 87 10.22 16.51 4.46
CA ALA A 87 11.55 16.66 5.06
C ALA A 87 12.57 17.32 4.11
N HIS A 88 12.50 17.03 2.80
CA HIS A 88 13.40 17.61 1.79
C HIS A 88 13.02 19.04 1.37
N ASP A 89 11.72 19.35 1.39
CA ASP A 89 11.15 20.66 1.08
C ASP A 89 10.15 21.09 2.16
N PRO A 90 10.64 21.62 3.29
CA PRO A 90 9.78 22.10 4.38
C PRO A 90 8.89 23.29 4.00
N THR A 91 9.13 23.92 2.85
CA THR A 91 8.37 25.08 2.37
C THR A 91 7.17 24.69 1.51
N GLY A 92 7.22 23.48 0.93
CA GLY A 92 6.15 22.91 0.14
C GLY A 92 5.03 22.37 1.01
N ASP A 93 3.79 22.48 0.52
CA ASP A 93 2.60 22.01 1.22
C ASP A 93 2.37 20.50 1.02
N TRP A 94 3.42 19.71 1.30
CA TRP A 94 3.47 18.29 0.97
C TRP A 94 2.43 17.46 1.72
N LEU A 95 2.16 17.78 2.99
CA LEU A 95 1.21 17.03 3.80
C LEU A 95 -0.26 17.32 3.44
N ASN A 96 -0.56 18.42 2.76
CA ASN A 96 -1.93 18.72 2.31
C ASN A 96 -2.13 18.58 0.80
N ARG A 97 -1.05 18.58 0.00
CA ARG A 97 -1.13 18.64 -1.47
C ARG A 97 -0.16 17.71 -2.20
N GLY A 98 0.71 17.00 -1.48
CA GLY A 98 1.74 16.14 -2.05
C GLY A 98 1.18 15.09 -3.01
N ALA A 99 0.00 14.53 -2.73
CA ALA A 99 -0.64 13.57 -3.62
C ALA A 99 -1.02 14.18 -4.98
N GLN A 100 -1.48 15.43 -5.01
CA GLN A 100 -1.80 16.14 -6.26
C GLN A 100 -0.56 16.46 -7.11
N ALA A 101 0.59 16.62 -6.45
CA ALA A 101 1.88 16.77 -7.13
C ALA A 101 2.32 15.45 -7.80
N LEU A 102 1.74 14.30 -7.40
CA LEU A 102 2.01 12.99 -7.99
C LEU A 102 1.02 12.61 -9.09
N ASP A 103 -0.08 13.35 -9.25
CA ASP A 103 -1.07 13.05 -10.28
C ASP A 103 -0.49 13.12 -11.70
N ASN A 104 -1.03 12.25 -12.55
CA ASN A 104 -0.70 12.13 -13.96
C ASN A 104 -1.91 12.54 -14.81
N PRO A 105 -1.92 13.74 -15.41
CA PRO A 105 -3.06 14.23 -16.20
C PRO A 105 -3.28 13.46 -17.50
N ARG A 106 -2.38 12.55 -17.88
CA ARG A 106 -2.52 11.70 -19.07
C ARG A 106 -3.37 10.45 -18.81
N THR A 107 -3.69 10.14 -17.56
CA THR A 107 -4.53 8.98 -17.20
C THR A 107 -5.97 9.40 -16.96
N LYS A 108 -6.92 8.48 -17.16
CA LYS A 108 -8.36 8.75 -16.96
C LYS A 108 -8.71 9.04 -15.50
N THR A 109 -7.96 8.47 -14.57
CA THR A 109 -8.20 8.60 -13.12
C THR A 109 -7.43 9.78 -12.52
N GLY A 110 -6.45 10.33 -13.23
CA GLY A 110 -5.45 11.25 -12.67
C GLY A 110 -4.37 10.54 -11.85
N GLU A 111 -4.51 9.24 -11.57
CA GLU A 111 -3.48 8.45 -10.89
C GLU A 111 -2.33 8.13 -11.84
N ASP A 112 -1.10 8.22 -11.36
CA ASP A 112 0.05 7.65 -12.06
C ASP A 112 0.10 6.13 -11.92
N SER A 113 0.94 5.45 -12.69
CA SER A 113 1.14 4.01 -12.47
C SER A 113 1.81 3.76 -11.13
N LEU A 114 1.38 2.69 -10.44
CA LEU A 114 1.95 2.30 -9.15
C LEU A 114 3.47 2.03 -9.26
N GLU A 115 3.90 1.43 -10.37
CA GLU A 115 5.33 1.23 -10.67
C GLU A 115 6.11 2.56 -10.72
N ASN A 116 5.57 3.59 -11.37
CA ASN A 116 6.24 4.88 -11.41
C ASN A 116 6.31 5.54 -10.03
N LEU A 117 5.26 5.40 -9.21
CA LEU A 117 5.26 5.88 -7.83
C LEU A 117 6.36 5.18 -7.00
N PHE A 118 6.53 3.86 -7.14
CA PHE A 118 7.63 3.15 -6.49
C PHE A 118 9.01 3.64 -6.95
N ILE A 119 9.19 3.85 -8.26
CA ILE A 119 10.44 4.40 -8.80
C ILE A 119 10.73 5.78 -8.21
N ILE A 120 9.72 6.66 -8.13
CA ILE A 120 9.85 7.99 -7.52
C ILE A 120 10.26 7.87 -6.05
N ARG A 121 9.57 7.01 -5.28
CA ARG A 121 9.87 6.78 -3.86
C ARG A 121 11.30 6.31 -3.64
N ASP A 122 11.75 5.35 -4.45
CA ASP A 122 13.09 4.77 -4.31
C ASP A 122 14.19 5.78 -4.68
N LYS A 123 13.98 6.57 -5.74
CA LYS A 123 14.88 7.68 -6.11
C LYS A 123 14.92 8.76 -5.03
N LEU A 124 13.78 9.08 -4.42
CA LEU A 124 13.70 10.04 -3.33
C LEU A 124 14.50 9.57 -2.10
N ARG A 125 14.38 8.29 -1.72
CA ARG A 125 15.18 7.66 -0.64
C ARG A 125 16.68 7.65 -0.95
N GLN A 126 17.05 7.53 -2.23
CA GLN A 126 18.43 7.65 -2.70
C GLN A 126 18.94 9.10 -2.75
N ARG A 127 18.10 10.08 -2.38
CA ARG A 127 18.38 11.52 -2.46
C ARG A 127 18.72 11.98 -3.87
N ASP A 128 18.06 11.39 -4.86
CA ASP A 128 18.20 11.81 -6.25
C ASP A 128 17.69 13.25 -6.43
N TRP A 129 18.63 14.17 -6.69
CA TRP A 129 18.35 15.60 -6.72
C TRP A 129 17.42 16.01 -7.85
N GLU A 130 17.46 15.30 -8.99
CA GLU A 130 16.61 15.57 -10.14
C GLU A 130 15.14 15.24 -9.82
N THR A 131 14.89 14.09 -9.20
CA THR A 131 13.56 13.70 -8.72
C THR A 131 13.01 14.69 -7.68
N ILE A 132 13.82 15.07 -6.69
CA ILE A 132 13.43 16.05 -5.66
C ILE A 132 13.05 17.38 -6.32
N LYS A 133 13.90 17.89 -7.20
CA LYS A 133 13.65 19.16 -7.90
C LYS A 133 12.39 19.12 -8.76
N ASN A 134 12.19 18.05 -9.53
CA ASN A 134 11.00 17.88 -10.35
C ASN A 134 9.72 17.85 -9.50
N LEU A 135 9.75 17.20 -8.35
CA LEU A 135 8.63 17.18 -7.40
C LEU A 135 8.36 18.57 -6.82
N GLN A 136 9.39 19.32 -6.41
CA GLN A 136 9.26 20.71 -5.95
C GLN A 136 8.63 21.61 -7.01
N GLU A 137 9.07 21.50 -8.27
CA GLU A 137 8.50 22.26 -9.38
C GLU A 137 7.00 21.94 -9.56
N LYS A 138 6.62 20.65 -9.53
CA LYS A 138 5.20 20.25 -9.58
C LYS A 138 4.40 20.83 -8.41
N MET A 139 4.95 20.88 -7.20
CA MET A 139 4.31 21.49 -6.04
C MET A 139 4.05 22.99 -6.23
N VAL A 140 4.98 23.72 -6.83
CA VAL A 140 4.82 25.16 -7.12
C VAL A 140 3.73 25.41 -8.16
N PHE A 141 3.71 24.65 -9.27
CA PHE A 141 2.71 24.85 -10.33
C PHE A 141 1.29 24.59 -9.87
N ARG A 142 1.10 23.72 -8.88
CA ARG A 142 -0.22 23.45 -8.32
C ARG A 142 -0.68 24.55 -7.38
N ARG A 143 0.15 25.53 -6.98
CA ARG A 143 -0.20 26.56 -5.98
C ARG A 143 -1.27 27.59 -6.41
N GLY A 144 -1.80 27.49 -7.64
CA GLY A 144 -2.85 28.36 -8.20
C GLY A 144 -4.26 27.86 -7.97
#